data_AF-A0A938AAF9-F1
#
_entry.id   AF-A0A938AAF9-F1
#
_cell.length_a   1.000
_cell.length_b   1.000
_cell.length_c   1.000
_cell.angle_alpha   90.00
_cell.angle_beta   90.00
_cell.angle_gamma   90.00
#
_symmetry.space_group_name_H-M   'P 1'
#
loop_
_entity.id
_entity.type
_entity.pdbx_description
1 polymer ?
#
loop_
_entity_poly.entity_id
_entity_poly.type
_entity_poly.pdbx_seq_one_letter_code
_entity_poly.pdbx_strand_id
1 'polypeptide(L)'
;MRRLVRGPWHGRAVAPASSVTAPGGATVSARVQQLRADQNAVASSHQAQVNQLQALRNALGGEARGYNTAVSQITSRLSVGTTPANPEMVARWNQAQGHLDKITGDIGVLNSLATQVTTQASVAGHLLDTIRSTYNVGGAVDEDHRQLRQIEADTNRTMQAIDRLIGDLNGEIARQNAFLAAERSNLAGLSYGVSAGRLGGGPATAAGGPRPYPGRRF
;
A
#
# COMPACT_ATOMS: atom_id res chain seq x y z
N MET A 1 71.32 51.99 37.41
CA MET A 1 71.38 53.45 37.23
C MET A 1 70.18 53.91 36.41
N ARG A 2 69.67 55.13 36.73
CA ARG A 2 68.94 56.11 35.88
C ARG A 2 68.87 55.81 34.36
N ARG A 3 67.87 56.19 33.54
CA ARG A 3 66.59 56.95 33.57
C ARG A 3 66.32 57.33 32.08
N LEU A 4 65.08 57.73 31.72
CA LEU A 4 64.61 58.36 30.45
C LEU A 4 64.08 57.33 29.39
N VAL A 5 63.01 57.55 28.61
CA VAL A 5 61.94 58.60 28.61
C VAL A 5 60.61 58.15 27.93
N ARG A 6 59.63 59.07 27.87
CA ARG A 6 58.35 59.16 27.10
C ARG A 6 58.36 58.49 25.71
N GLY A 7 57.32 57.85 25.16
CA GLY A 7 55.86 58.18 25.02
C GLY A 7 55.49 58.28 23.52
N PRO A 8 54.23 58.26 23.01
CA PRO A 8 52.90 58.35 23.67
C PRO A 8 51.88 57.23 23.26
N TRP A 9 50.59 57.47 23.55
CA TRP A 9 49.44 56.56 23.42
C TRP A 9 48.80 56.48 22.03
N HIS A 10 48.23 55.33 21.64
CA HIS A 10 46.97 55.23 20.86
C HIS A 10 46.28 53.85 21.01
N GLY A 11 44.95 53.86 21.15
CA GLY A 11 44.03 52.79 20.72
C GLY A 11 44.01 51.44 21.47
N ARG A 12 43.09 51.29 22.45
CA ARG A 12 42.55 49.95 22.78
C ARG A 12 41.60 49.52 21.67
N ALA A 13 42.07 48.73 20.71
CA ALA A 13 41.20 47.99 19.82
C ALA A 13 40.51 46.88 20.63
N VAL A 14 39.22 47.03 20.91
CA VAL A 14 38.38 45.91 21.35
C VAL A 14 38.20 45.02 20.13
N ALA A 15 38.91 43.89 20.11
CA ALA A 15 38.66 42.86 19.11
C ALA A 15 37.20 42.37 19.28
N PRO A 16 36.41 42.25 18.21
CA PRO A 16 35.07 41.69 18.31
C PRO A 16 35.18 40.25 18.82
N ALA A 17 34.31 39.90 19.77
CA ALA A 17 34.24 38.54 20.30
C ALA A 17 34.06 37.55 19.15
N SER A 18 34.97 36.58 19.02
CA SER A 18 34.81 35.48 18.09
C SER A 18 33.53 34.74 18.47
N SER A 19 32.48 34.88 17.66
CA SER A 19 31.24 34.14 17.83
C SER A 19 31.55 32.66 17.81
N VAL A 20 31.31 31.98 18.93
CA VAL A 20 31.56 30.55 19.08
C VAL A 20 30.72 29.80 18.05
N THR A 21 31.38 29.24 17.04
CA THR A 21 30.75 28.30 16.10
C THR A 21 30.38 27.04 16.86
N ALA A 22 29.13 26.93 17.28
CA ALA A 22 28.61 25.72 17.90
C ALA A 22 28.62 24.56 16.88
N PRO A 23 29.04 23.35 17.26
CA PRO A 23 29.01 22.19 16.37
C PRO A 23 27.57 21.67 16.22
N GLY A 24 26.88 22.09 15.15
CA GLY A 24 25.49 21.70 14.86
C GLY A 24 24.98 22.18 13.49
N GLY A 25 25.86 22.23 12.50
CA GLY A 25 25.71 23.06 11.30
C GLY A 25 24.80 22.52 10.18
N ALA A 26 23.49 22.53 10.37
CA ALA A 26 22.52 22.62 9.28
C ALA A 26 21.67 23.87 9.45
N THR A 27 21.59 24.74 8.44
CA THR A 27 20.67 25.89 8.47
C THR A 27 19.21 25.41 8.44
N VAL A 28 18.27 26.21 8.93
CA VAL A 28 16.84 25.86 8.85
C VAL A 28 16.43 25.59 7.39
N SER A 29 16.88 26.42 6.46
CA SER A 29 16.69 26.21 5.02
C SER A 29 17.20 24.85 4.51
N ALA A 30 18.36 24.36 4.97
CA ALA A 30 18.85 23.02 4.65
C ALA A 30 17.97 21.92 5.26
N ARG A 31 17.43 22.15 6.47
CA ARG A 31 16.48 21.21 7.09
C ARG A 31 15.15 21.18 6.33
N VAL A 32 14.63 22.31 5.88
CA VAL A 32 13.43 22.41 5.04
C VAL A 32 13.62 21.67 3.71
N GLN A 33 14.79 21.81 3.08
CA GLN A 33 15.13 21.06 1.86
C GLN A 33 15.16 19.54 2.10
N GLN A 34 15.73 19.08 3.23
CA GLN A 34 15.69 17.66 3.58
C GLN A 34 14.25 17.16 3.79
N LEU A 35 13.43 17.90 4.55
CA LEU A 35 12.02 17.54 4.78
C LEU A 35 11.21 17.50 3.48
N ARG A 36 11.55 18.36 2.50
CA ARG A 36 10.96 18.32 1.16
C ARG A 36 11.35 17.05 0.40
N ALA A 37 12.62 16.63 0.48
CA ALA A 37 13.09 15.39 -0.13
C ALA A 37 12.44 14.16 0.54
N ASP A 38 12.36 14.13 1.87
CA ASP A 38 11.71 13.07 2.64
C ASP A 38 10.21 12.96 2.28
N GLN A 39 9.50 14.10 2.20
CA GLN A 39 8.08 14.16 1.79
C GLN A 39 7.87 13.66 0.36
N ASN A 40 8.76 14.03 -0.58
CA ASN A 40 8.73 13.54 -1.96
C ASN A 40 8.99 12.02 -2.02
N ALA A 41 9.93 11.50 -1.23
CA ALA A 41 10.19 10.06 -1.15
C ALA A 41 8.98 9.29 -0.59
N VAL A 42 8.34 9.80 0.46
CA VAL A 42 7.10 9.23 1.05
C VAL A 42 5.96 9.20 0.03
N ALA A 43 5.74 10.30 -0.71
CA ALA A 43 4.72 10.37 -1.76
C ALA A 43 5.02 9.42 -2.94
N SER A 44 6.30 9.27 -3.32
CA SER A 44 6.73 8.38 -4.40
C SER A 44 6.56 6.91 -4.04
N SER A 45 6.90 6.54 -2.80
CA SER A 45 6.66 5.20 -2.23
C SER A 45 5.16 4.86 -2.23
N HIS A 46 4.32 5.79 -1.75
CA HIS A 46 2.86 5.63 -1.79
C HIS A 46 2.32 5.41 -3.20
N GLN A 47 2.75 6.20 -4.19
CA GLN A 47 2.31 6.02 -5.58
C GLN A 47 2.76 4.66 -6.16
N ALA A 48 3.96 4.18 -5.82
CA ALA A 48 4.42 2.85 -6.23
C ALA A 48 3.56 1.74 -5.60
N GLN A 49 3.19 1.87 -4.32
CA GLN A 49 2.30 0.93 -3.62
C GLN A 49 0.88 0.92 -4.22
N VAL A 50 0.34 2.08 -4.62
CA VAL A 50 -0.94 2.17 -5.36
C VAL A 50 -0.85 1.45 -6.71
N ASN A 51 0.23 1.65 -7.47
CA ASN A 51 0.44 0.99 -8.75
C ASN A 51 0.56 -0.54 -8.59
N GLN A 52 1.24 -1.01 -7.54
CA GLN A 52 1.35 -2.43 -7.22
C GLN A 52 0.00 -3.06 -6.85
N LEU A 53 -0.85 -2.38 -6.09
CA LEU A 53 -2.22 -2.83 -5.82
C LEU A 53 -3.05 -2.93 -7.11
N GLN A 54 -2.94 -1.97 -8.03
CA GLN A 54 -3.62 -2.04 -9.32
C GLN A 54 -3.13 -3.22 -10.17
N ALA A 55 -1.82 -3.49 -10.19
CA ALA A 55 -1.28 -4.66 -10.87
C ALA A 55 -1.80 -5.98 -10.27
N LEU A 56 -1.84 -6.10 -8.94
CA LEU A 56 -2.40 -7.27 -8.24
C LEU A 56 -3.89 -7.46 -8.52
N ARG A 57 -4.70 -6.38 -8.51
CA ARG A 57 -6.12 -6.44 -8.88
C ARG A 57 -6.32 -6.95 -10.31
N ASN A 58 -5.46 -6.54 -11.25
CA ASN A 58 -5.50 -7.00 -12.63
C ASN A 58 -5.10 -8.48 -12.76
N ALA A 59 -4.08 -8.94 -12.02
CA ALA A 59 -3.65 -10.34 -11.97
C ALA A 59 -4.75 -11.24 -11.39
N LEU A 60 -5.25 -10.93 -10.20
CA LEU A 60 -6.37 -11.61 -9.53
C LEU A 60 -7.61 -11.70 -10.44
N GLY A 61 -7.98 -10.59 -11.07
CA GLY A 61 -9.08 -10.55 -12.03
C GLY A 61 -8.82 -11.39 -13.29
N GLY A 62 -7.56 -11.58 -13.69
CA GLY A 62 -7.15 -12.50 -14.76
C GLY A 62 -7.31 -13.97 -14.34
N GLU A 63 -6.73 -14.35 -13.22
CA GLU A 63 -6.78 -15.73 -12.72
C GLU A 63 -8.21 -16.17 -12.36
N ALA A 64 -9.03 -15.27 -11.79
CA ALA A 64 -10.45 -15.53 -11.54
C ALA A 64 -11.25 -15.75 -12.85
N ARG A 65 -10.92 -15.05 -13.94
CA ARG A 65 -11.53 -15.31 -15.27
C ARG A 65 -11.06 -16.64 -15.85
N GLY A 66 -9.79 -17.00 -15.68
CA GLY A 66 -9.26 -18.31 -16.07
C GLY A 66 -9.97 -19.45 -15.35
N TYR A 67 -10.09 -19.35 -14.03
CA TYR A 67 -10.86 -20.26 -13.19
C TYR A 67 -12.31 -20.44 -13.69
N ASN A 68 -13.05 -19.34 -13.81
CA ASN A 68 -14.46 -19.38 -14.22
C ASN A 68 -14.64 -19.99 -15.61
N THR A 69 -13.70 -19.76 -16.52
CA THR A 69 -13.68 -20.36 -17.86
C THR A 69 -13.50 -21.88 -17.77
N ALA A 70 -12.56 -22.37 -16.94
CA ALA A 70 -12.35 -23.80 -16.73
C ALA A 70 -13.59 -24.47 -16.11
N VAL A 71 -14.18 -23.87 -15.07
CA VAL A 71 -15.42 -24.38 -14.44
C VAL A 71 -16.60 -24.40 -15.40
N SER A 72 -16.80 -23.36 -16.21
CA SER A 72 -17.88 -23.33 -17.20
C SER A 72 -17.73 -24.48 -18.21
N GLN A 73 -16.51 -24.76 -18.66
CA GLN A 73 -16.22 -25.86 -19.59
C GLN A 73 -16.43 -27.24 -18.93
N ILE A 74 -15.98 -27.42 -17.69
CA ILE A 74 -16.23 -28.64 -16.91
C ILE A 74 -17.74 -28.87 -16.76
N THR A 75 -18.46 -27.87 -16.26
CA THR A 75 -19.91 -27.94 -16.00
C THR A 75 -20.70 -28.23 -17.28
N SER A 76 -20.37 -27.56 -18.39
CA SER A 76 -20.98 -27.83 -19.70
C SER A 76 -20.77 -29.28 -20.15
N ARG A 77 -19.55 -29.81 -20.07
CA ARG A 77 -19.26 -31.20 -20.43
C ARG A 77 -19.93 -32.21 -19.49
N LEU A 78 -19.94 -31.96 -18.17
CA LEU A 78 -20.63 -32.81 -17.20
C LEU A 78 -22.16 -32.79 -17.34
N SER A 79 -22.75 -31.73 -17.89
CA SER A 79 -24.19 -31.62 -18.13
C SER A 79 -24.66 -32.44 -19.34
N VAL A 80 -23.83 -32.58 -20.37
CA VAL A 80 -24.04 -33.50 -21.49
C VAL A 80 -23.71 -34.96 -21.10
N GLY A 81 -22.83 -35.11 -20.12
CA GLY A 81 -22.27 -36.39 -19.70
C GLY A 81 -20.97 -36.72 -20.44
N THR A 82 -20.13 -37.50 -19.79
CA THR A 82 -18.84 -37.97 -20.31
C THR A 82 -18.49 -39.34 -19.74
N THR A 83 -17.39 -39.93 -20.22
CA THR A 83 -16.82 -41.15 -19.63
C THR A 83 -16.34 -40.85 -18.20
N PRO A 84 -16.63 -41.71 -17.19
CA PRO A 84 -16.04 -41.59 -15.86
C PRO A 84 -14.51 -41.44 -15.92
N ALA A 85 -13.96 -40.55 -15.09
CA ALA A 85 -12.54 -40.21 -15.05
C ALA A 85 -11.93 -39.76 -16.40
N ASN A 86 -12.70 -39.07 -17.25
CA ASN A 86 -12.18 -38.51 -18.51
C ASN A 86 -10.94 -37.61 -18.29
N PRO A 87 -9.76 -37.94 -18.87
CA PRO A 87 -8.52 -37.20 -18.64
C PRO A 87 -8.57 -35.73 -19.06
N GLU A 88 -9.35 -35.38 -20.09
CA GLU A 88 -9.57 -33.97 -20.50
C GLU A 88 -10.25 -33.14 -19.39
N MET A 89 -11.11 -33.78 -18.59
CA MET A 89 -11.85 -33.11 -17.53
C MET A 89 -11.03 -33.02 -16.25
N VAL A 90 -10.21 -34.03 -15.97
CA VAL A 90 -9.18 -33.99 -14.92
C VAL A 90 -8.16 -32.89 -15.22
N ALA A 91 -7.71 -32.75 -16.48
CA ALA A 91 -6.78 -31.70 -16.89
C ALA A 91 -7.38 -30.28 -16.69
N ARG A 92 -8.65 -30.06 -17.06
CA ARG A 92 -9.34 -28.77 -16.84
C ARG A 92 -9.58 -28.49 -15.35
N TRP A 93 -9.85 -29.52 -14.56
CA TRP A 93 -10.00 -29.38 -13.11
C TRP A 93 -8.67 -29.03 -12.43
N ASN A 94 -7.56 -29.66 -12.83
CA ASN A 94 -6.21 -29.29 -12.41
C ASN A 94 -5.85 -27.86 -12.84
N GLN A 95 -6.27 -27.42 -14.04
CA GLN A 95 -6.09 -26.03 -14.48
C GLN A 95 -6.87 -25.05 -13.58
N ALA A 96 -8.12 -25.38 -13.22
CA ALA A 96 -8.92 -24.59 -12.28
C ALA A 96 -8.26 -24.51 -10.89
N GLN A 97 -7.70 -25.62 -10.38
CA GLN A 97 -6.90 -25.60 -9.14
C GLN A 97 -5.72 -24.63 -9.25
N GLY A 98 -4.93 -24.73 -10.32
CA GLY A 98 -3.78 -23.85 -10.54
C GLY A 98 -4.13 -22.36 -10.57
N HIS A 99 -5.30 -21.98 -11.08
CA HIS A 99 -5.80 -20.60 -10.98
C HIS A 99 -6.09 -20.18 -9.52
N LEU A 100 -6.71 -21.04 -8.71
CA LEU A 100 -6.96 -20.74 -7.27
C LEU A 100 -5.67 -20.70 -6.44
N ASP A 101 -4.66 -21.50 -6.78
CA ASP A 101 -3.39 -21.51 -6.07
C ASP A 101 -2.54 -20.27 -6.39
N LYS A 102 -2.60 -19.76 -7.62
CA LYS A 102 -2.04 -18.43 -7.93
C LYS A 102 -2.74 -17.30 -7.18
N ILE A 103 -4.08 -17.32 -7.12
CA ILE A 103 -4.85 -16.36 -6.30
C ILE A 103 -4.42 -16.43 -4.83
N THR A 104 -4.13 -17.62 -4.31
CA THR A 104 -3.56 -17.80 -2.97
C THR A 104 -2.19 -17.12 -2.83
N GLY A 105 -1.33 -17.24 -3.84
CA GLY A 105 -0.04 -16.53 -3.92
C GLY A 105 -0.19 -15.01 -3.96
N ASP A 106 -1.07 -14.49 -4.82
CA ASP A 106 -1.37 -13.06 -4.95
C ASP A 106 -1.93 -12.45 -3.65
N ILE A 107 -2.76 -13.20 -2.91
CA ILE A 107 -3.19 -12.81 -1.55
C ILE A 107 -1.98 -12.68 -0.60
N GLY A 108 -0.99 -13.56 -0.70
CA GLY A 108 0.28 -13.43 0.05
C GLY A 108 1.04 -12.14 -0.29
N VAL A 109 1.05 -11.74 -1.56
CA VAL A 109 1.65 -10.46 -2.00
C VAL A 109 0.83 -9.27 -1.49
N LEU A 110 -0.51 -9.33 -1.51
CA LEU A 110 -1.37 -8.30 -0.92
C LEU A 110 -1.11 -8.09 0.58
N ASN A 111 -0.96 -9.17 1.37
CA ASN A 111 -0.63 -9.07 2.80
C ASN A 111 0.76 -8.43 3.03
N SER A 112 1.73 -8.78 2.19
CA SER A 112 3.07 -8.16 2.21
C SER A 112 3.01 -6.66 1.90
N LEU A 113 2.21 -6.27 0.89
CA LEU A 113 1.98 -4.88 0.52
C LEU A 113 1.26 -4.11 1.63
N ALA A 114 0.24 -4.69 2.29
CA ALA A 114 -0.43 -4.09 3.44
C ALA A 114 0.54 -3.80 4.61
N THR A 115 1.48 -4.71 4.86
CA THR A 115 2.54 -4.53 5.86
C THR A 115 3.47 -3.37 5.46
N GLN A 116 3.89 -3.29 4.20
CA GLN A 116 4.73 -2.20 3.68
C GLN A 116 4.05 -0.83 3.77
N VAL A 117 2.76 -0.74 3.42
CA VAL A 117 1.96 0.48 3.53
C VAL A 117 1.79 0.92 5.00
N THR A 118 1.65 -0.04 5.92
CA THR A 118 1.59 0.24 7.38
C THR A 118 2.91 0.80 7.90
N THR A 119 4.05 0.24 7.47
CA THR A 119 5.38 0.80 7.76
C THR A 119 5.52 2.22 7.17
N GLN A 120 5.04 2.44 5.94
CA GLN A 120 5.05 3.74 5.28
C GLN A 120 4.21 4.80 6.04
N ALA A 121 3.09 4.39 6.66
CA ALA A 121 2.29 5.26 7.53
C ALA A 121 3.10 5.76 8.74
N SER A 122 3.88 4.86 9.36
CA SER A 122 4.75 5.20 10.49
C SER A 122 5.87 6.18 10.08
N VAL A 123 6.45 6.00 8.90
CA VAL A 123 7.45 6.94 8.34
C VAL A 123 6.82 8.32 8.08
N ALA A 124 5.61 8.36 7.50
CA ALA A 124 4.90 9.61 7.25
C ALA A 124 4.52 10.35 8.55
N GLY A 125 4.13 9.61 9.60
CA GLY A 125 3.87 10.17 10.93
C GLY A 125 5.13 10.78 11.56
N HIS A 126 6.25 10.06 11.54
CA HIS A 126 7.53 10.58 12.06
C HIS A 126 8.01 11.83 11.28
N LEU A 127 7.79 11.86 9.96
CA LEU A 127 8.06 13.04 9.14
C LEU A 127 7.19 14.23 9.58
N LEU A 128 5.89 14.03 9.82
CA LEU A 128 4.99 15.09 10.30
C LEU A 128 5.43 15.65 11.66
N ASP A 129 5.80 14.80 12.61
CA ASP A 129 6.30 15.24 13.92
C ASP A 129 7.64 15.98 13.80
N THR A 130 8.49 15.57 12.86
CA THR A 130 9.76 16.24 12.56
C THR A 130 9.52 17.63 11.94
N ILE A 131 8.56 17.77 11.02
CA ILE A 131 8.14 19.06 10.46
C ILE A 131 7.64 19.98 11.58
N ARG A 132 6.77 19.46 12.46
CA ARG A 132 6.24 20.20 13.62
C ARG A 132 7.33 20.68 14.57
N SER A 133 8.31 19.82 14.86
CA SER A 133 9.49 20.20 15.66
C SER A 133 10.34 21.28 15.00
N THR A 134 10.39 21.31 13.66
CA THR A 134 11.26 22.24 12.91
C THR A 134 10.77 23.69 12.99
N TYR A 135 9.46 23.94 13.17
CA TYR A 135 8.94 25.30 13.44
C TYR A 135 9.50 25.93 14.73
N ASN A 136 9.94 25.12 15.70
CA ASN A 136 10.48 25.62 16.97
C ASN A 136 12.00 25.92 16.91
N VAL A 137 12.63 25.74 15.75
CA VAL A 137 14.07 25.98 15.57
C VAL A 137 14.30 27.47 15.27
N GLY A 138 14.99 28.16 16.19
CA GLY A 138 15.33 29.57 16.02
C GLY A 138 16.24 29.84 14.82
N GLY A 139 16.10 31.03 14.21
CA GLY A 139 16.89 31.45 13.04
C GLY A 139 16.25 31.16 11.67
N ALA A 140 15.03 30.64 11.65
CA ALA A 140 14.21 30.49 10.44
C ALA A 140 13.71 31.85 9.91
N VAL A 141 13.60 32.00 8.58
CA VAL A 141 12.95 33.17 7.95
C VAL A 141 11.48 32.90 7.58
N ASP A 142 10.71 33.94 7.23
CA ASP A 142 9.30 33.79 6.81
C ASP A 142 9.11 32.91 5.57
N GLU A 143 10.14 32.79 4.73
CA GLU A 143 10.17 31.87 3.58
C GLU A 143 10.24 30.40 4.03
N ASP A 144 11.14 30.06 4.97
CA ASP A 144 11.23 28.71 5.54
C ASP A 144 9.89 28.29 6.16
N HIS A 145 9.24 29.20 6.89
CA HIS A 145 7.91 28.96 7.48
C HIS A 145 6.81 28.75 6.42
N ARG A 146 6.86 29.45 5.27
CA ARG A 146 5.93 29.21 4.16
C ARG A 146 6.15 27.83 3.54
N GLN A 147 7.40 27.42 3.37
CA GLN A 147 7.76 26.11 2.83
C GLN A 147 7.38 24.97 3.80
N LEU A 148 7.64 25.11 5.10
CA LEU A 148 7.21 24.15 6.13
C LEU A 148 5.70 23.93 6.13
N ARG A 149 4.89 25.01 6.04
CA ARG A 149 3.42 24.90 5.94
C ARG A 149 2.98 24.12 4.70
N GLN A 150 3.68 24.29 3.58
CA GLN A 150 3.40 23.52 2.38
C GLN A 150 3.76 22.03 2.56
N ILE A 151 4.96 21.72 3.08
CA ILE A 151 5.41 20.35 3.33
C ILE A 151 4.49 19.64 4.34
N GLU A 152 4.02 20.34 5.37
CA GLU A 152 3.05 19.84 6.34
C GLU A 152 1.71 19.52 5.67
N ALA A 153 1.17 20.42 4.85
CA ALA A 153 -0.07 20.18 4.11
C ALA A 153 0.06 19.02 3.11
N ASP A 154 1.19 18.92 2.41
CA ASP A 154 1.48 17.85 1.45
C ASP A 154 1.61 16.50 2.18
N THR A 155 2.34 16.45 3.29
CA THR A 155 2.46 15.26 4.17
C THR A 155 1.10 14.81 4.71
N ASN A 156 0.26 15.71 5.23
CA ASN A 156 -1.07 15.39 5.73
C ASN A 156 -1.98 14.80 4.64
N ARG A 157 -1.91 15.30 3.40
CA ARG A 157 -2.66 14.72 2.27
C ARG A 157 -2.16 13.32 1.91
N THR A 158 -0.85 13.08 1.97
CA THR A 158 -0.27 11.75 1.75
C THR A 158 -0.65 10.76 2.84
N MET A 159 -0.69 11.17 4.12
CA MET A 159 -1.17 10.31 5.22
C MET A 159 -2.61 9.87 4.99
N GLN A 160 -3.53 10.79 4.67
CA GLN A 160 -4.92 10.45 4.32
C GLN A 160 -5.02 9.53 3.09
N ALA A 161 -4.04 9.54 2.19
CA ALA A 161 -3.97 8.66 1.02
C ALA A 161 -3.40 7.27 1.36
N ILE A 162 -2.49 7.20 2.33
CA ILE A 162 -2.01 5.95 2.93
C ILE A 162 -3.14 5.26 3.70
N ASP A 163 -3.90 5.98 4.53
CA ASP A 163 -5.04 5.43 5.29
C ASP A 163 -6.10 4.82 4.35
N ARG A 164 -6.43 5.53 3.27
CA ARG A 164 -7.31 5.01 2.20
C ARG A 164 -6.74 3.74 1.55
N LEU A 165 -5.44 3.70 1.27
CA LEU A 165 -4.79 2.52 0.69
C LEU A 165 -4.79 1.31 1.64
N ILE A 166 -4.62 1.53 2.95
CA ILE A 166 -4.76 0.47 3.98
C ILE A 166 -6.18 -0.10 3.97
N GLY A 167 -7.21 0.76 3.95
CA GLY A 167 -8.60 0.34 3.83
C GLY A 167 -8.89 -0.46 2.56
N ASP A 168 -8.37 0.02 1.42
CA ASP A 168 -8.48 -0.62 0.11
C ASP A 168 -7.83 -2.01 0.07
N LEU A 169 -6.66 -2.17 0.69
CA LEU A 169 -5.92 -3.43 0.80
C LEU A 169 -6.63 -4.44 1.70
N ASN A 170 -7.04 -4.01 2.90
CA ASN A 170 -7.77 -4.87 3.82
C ASN A 170 -9.10 -5.34 3.22
N GLY A 171 -9.82 -4.44 2.53
CA GLY A 171 -11.04 -4.78 1.80
C GLY A 171 -10.80 -5.75 0.64
N GLU A 172 -9.68 -5.62 -0.09
CA GLU A 172 -9.30 -6.56 -1.14
C GLU A 172 -8.96 -7.94 -0.58
N ILE A 173 -8.09 -8.01 0.44
CA ILE A 173 -7.69 -9.26 1.11
C ILE A 173 -8.91 -10.00 1.66
N ALA A 174 -9.86 -9.29 2.29
CA ALA A 174 -11.10 -9.90 2.79
C ALA A 174 -11.97 -10.47 1.65
N ARG A 175 -12.15 -9.74 0.54
CA ARG A 175 -12.89 -10.21 -0.64
C ARG A 175 -12.25 -11.45 -1.27
N GLN A 176 -10.93 -11.41 -1.48
CA GLN A 176 -10.22 -12.50 -2.14
C GLN A 176 -10.17 -13.78 -1.30
N ASN A 177 -10.04 -13.67 0.03
CA ASN A 177 -10.16 -14.83 0.93
C ASN A 177 -11.57 -15.44 0.90
N ALA A 178 -12.63 -14.61 0.93
CA ALA A 178 -14.00 -15.09 0.85
C ALA A 178 -14.31 -15.78 -0.49
N PHE A 179 -13.84 -15.21 -1.59
CA PHE A 179 -13.89 -15.83 -2.92
C PHE A 179 -13.17 -17.18 -2.92
N LEU A 180 -11.88 -17.22 -2.55
CA LEU A 180 -11.06 -18.44 -2.54
C LEU A 180 -11.67 -19.57 -1.69
N ALA A 181 -12.24 -19.24 -0.53
CA ALA A 181 -12.89 -20.22 0.35
C ALA A 181 -14.14 -20.85 -0.29
N ALA A 182 -15.03 -20.04 -0.86
CA ALA A 182 -16.21 -20.53 -1.58
C ALA A 182 -15.81 -21.37 -2.80
N GLU A 183 -14.81 -20.89 -3.54
CA GLU A 183 -14.45 -21.42 -4.85
C GLU A 183 -13.63 -22.73 -4.76
N ARG A 184 -12.83 -22.90 -3.70
CA ARG A 184 -12.22 -24.20 -3.36
C ARG A 184 -13.29 -25.24 -2.98
N SER A 185 -14.33 -24.84 -2.25
CA SER A 185 -15.45 -25.75 -1.92
C SER A 185 -16.23 -26.16 -3.17
N ASN A 186 -16.52 -25.22 -4.07
CA ASN A 186 -17.16 -25.49 -5.36
C ASN A 186 -16.32 -26.48 -6.20
N LEU A 187 -15.01 -26.21 -6.33
CA LEU A 187 -14.11 -27.05 -7.11
C LEU A 187 -13.96 -28.47 -6.53
N ALA A 188 -13.99 -28.62 -5.20
CA ALA A 188 -14.02 -29.94 -4.55
C ALA A 188 -15.30 -30.72 -4.90
N GLY A 189 -16.46 -30.06 -4.93
CA GLY A 189 -17.73 -30.66 -5.38
C GLY A 189 -17.68 -31.11 -6.85
N LEU A 190 -17.09 -30.28 -7.73
CA LEU A 190 -16.90 -30.62 -9.15
C LEU A 190 -15.98 -31.84 -9.36
N SER A 191 -15.04 -32.10 -8.45
CA SER A 191 -14.15 -33.27 -8.51
C SER A 191 -14.94 -34.59 -8.56
N TYR A 192 -15.97 -34.73 -7.71
CA TYR A 192 -16.86 -35.88 -7.72
C TYR A 192 -17.58 -36.06 -9.07
N GLY A 193 -18.05 -34.95 -9.65
CA GLY A 193 -18.71 -34.97 -10.96
C GLY A 193 -17.77 -35.39 -12.10
N VAL A 194 -16.51 -34.95 -12.06
CA VAL A 194 -15.45 -35.38 -13.00
C VAL A 194 -15.15 -36.87 -12.85
N SER A 195 -15.04 -37.39 -11.62
CA SER A 195 -14.86 -38.84 -11.39
C SER A 195 -16.05 -39.65 -11.89
N ALA A 196 -17.29 -39.20 -11.63
CA ALA A 196 -18.52 -39.88 -12.03
C ALA A 196 -18.89 -39.73 -13.51
N GLY A 197 -18.23 -38.81 -14.23
CA GLY A 197 -18.51 -38.48 -15.63
C GLY A 197 -19.82 -37.71 -15.87
N ARG A 198 -20.47 -37.20 -14.81
CA ARG A 198 -21.74 -36.46 -14.87
C ARG A 198 -21.85 -35.52 -13.69
N LEU A 199 -22.65 -34.46 -13.80
CA LEU A 199 -23.00 -33.66 -12.63
C LEU A 199 -23.70 -34.55 -11.59
N GLY A 200 -23.14 -34.61 -10.38
CA GLY A 200 -23.78 -35.27 -9.25
C GLY A 200 -25.06 -34.52 -8.87
N GLY A 201 -26.09 -35.26 -8.49
CA GLY A 201 -27.38 -34.68 -8.11
C GLY A 201 -27.36 -33.97 -6.75
N GLY A 202 -26.79 -32.75 -6.69
CA GLY A 202 -27.05 -31.79 -5.62
C GLY A 202 -25.87 -30.86 -5.25
N PRO A 203 -26.16 -29.67 -4.68
CA PRO A 203 -27.38 -28.87 -4.79
C PRO A 203 -27.25 -27.77 -5.86
N ALA A 204 -28.28 -27.57 -6.66
CA ALA A 204 -28.39 -26.42 -7.55
C ALA A 204 -28.83 -25.17 -6.76
N THR A 205 -27.90 -24.52 -6.07
CA THR A 205 -28.08 -23.20 -5.42
C THR A 205 -26.80 -22.38 -5.67
N ALA A 206 -26.82 -21.22 -6.34
CA ALA A 206 -27.87 -20.22 -6.33
C ALA A 206 -28.22 -19.61 -7.70
N ALA A 207 -29.36 -20.02 -8.28
CA ALA A 207 -30.14 -19.16 -9.18
C ALA A 207 -31.01 -18.20 -8.35
N GLY A 208 -30.36 -17.41 -7.48
CA GLY A 208 -31.02 -16.43 -6.62
C GLY A 208 -30.86 -15.02 -7.18
N GLY A 209 -31.79 -14.60 -8.03
CA GLY A 209 -31.80 -13.23 -8.56
C GLY A 209 -31.82 -12.16 -7.45
N PRO A 210 -31.29 -10.95 -7.69
CA PRO A 210 -31.24 -9.90 -6.68
C PRO A 210 -32.64 -9.60 -6.14
N ARG A 211 -32.83 -9.81 -4.83
CA ARG A 211 -34.08 -9.43 -4.14
C ARG A 211 -34.24 -7.91 -4.25
N PRO A 212 -35.38 -7.40 -4.75
CA PRO A 212 -35.63 -5.97 -4.73
C PRO A 212 -35.70 -5.49 -3.27
N TYR A 213 -34.96 -4.42 -2.95
CA TYR A 213 -35.04 -3.77 -1.65
C TYR A 213 -36.48 -3.27 -1.42
N PRO A 214 -37.14 -3.61 -0.29
CA PRO A 214 -38.39 -2.96 0.07
C PRO A 214 -38.11 -1.48 0.37
N GLY A 215 -38.64 -0.60 -0.46
CA GLY A 215 -38.46 0.84 -0.30
C GLY A 215 -39.05 1.32 1.01
N ARG A 216 -38.24 2.03 1.81
CA ARG A 216 -38.76 2.82 2.94
C ARG A 216 -39.66 3.90 2.37
N ARG A 217 -40.93 3.89 2.78
CA ARG A 217 -41.87 4.99 2.57
C ARG A 217 -41.96 5.80 3.86
N PHE A 218 -41.72 7.10 3.72
CA PHE A 218 -41.79 8.16 4.74
C PHE A 218 -40.66 8.11 5.79
#